data_AF-A0A745D5V4-F1
#
_entry.id   AF-A0A745D5V4-F1
#
_cell.length_a   1.000
_cell.length_b   1.000
_cell.length_c   1.000
_cell.angle_alpha   90.00
_cell.angle_beta   90.00
_cell.angle_gamma   90.00
#
_symmetry.space_group_name_H-M   'P 1'
#
loop_
_entity.id
_entity.type
_entity.pdbx_description
1 polymer ?
#
loop_
_entity_poly.entity_id
_entity_poly.type
_entity_poly.pdbx_seq_one_letter_code
_entity_poly.pdbx_strand_id
1 'polypeptide(L)'
;SAINWLRYMEITHSWTKINVDNLGVLTMQAAITGKSRVDGKTAIVNLNYTHEENVFTLWRSLRFGDNLQAWLEQNTALPQPPCRKDKDCEDK
;
A
#
# COMPACT_ATOMS: atom_id res chain seq x y z
N SER A 1 19.60 -8.52 15.98
CA SER A 1 18.51 -7.73 16.61
C SER A 1 17.25 -8.59 16.71
N ALA A 2 16.25 -8.19 17.51
CA ALA A 2 14.96 -8.89 17.56
C ALA A 2 14.28 -8.95 16.18
N ILE A 3 14.44 -7.92 15.34
CA ILE A 3 13.85 -7.89 14.00
C ILE A 3 14.44 -8.92 13.03
N ASN A 4 15.68 -9.37 13.24
CA ASN A 4 16.26 -10.45 12.42
C ASN A 4 15.49 -11.76 12.56
N TRP A 5 14.85 -11.99 13.71
CA TRP A 5 13.99 -13.14 13.91
C TRP A 5 12.68 -13.06 13.12
N LEU A 6 12.30 -11.91 12.57
CA LEU A 6 11.08 -11.75 11.79
C LEU A 6 11.30 -11.87 10.27
N ARG A 7 12.50 -11.54 9.78
CA ARG A 7 12.78 -11.37 8.35
C ARG A 7 12.42 -12.58 7.47
N TYR A 8 12.60 -13.79 8.00
CA TYR A 8 12.32 -15.05 7.32
C TYR A 8 11.54 -16.02 8.22
N MET A 9 10.67 -15.47 9.07
CA MET A 9 9.82 -16.30 9.92
C MET A 9 8.84 -17.08 9.03
N GLU A 10 8.86 -18.40 9.16
CA GLU A 10 7.82 -19.27 8.61
C GLU A 10 6.61 -19.22 9.54
N ILE A 11 5.50 -18.68 9.04
CA ILE A 11 4.27 -18.50 9.83
C ILE A 11 3.57 -19.85 9.97
N THR A 12 3.28 -20.25 11.21
CA THR A 12 2.51 -21.47 11.50
C THR A 12 1.06 -21.16 11.83
N HIS A 13 0.82 -20.08 12.58
CA HIS A 13 -0.52 -19.57 12.86
C HIS A 13 -0.50 -18.06 12.82
N SER A 14 -1.52 -17.46 12.23
CA SER A 14 -1.76 -16.04 12.36
C SER A 14 -3.25 -15.76 12.50
N TRP A 15 -3.55 -14.76 13.31
CA TRP A 15 -4.84 -14.10 13.28
C TRP A 15 -4.64 -12.60 13.32
N THR A 16 -5.53 -11.89 12.65
CA THR A 16 -5.52 -10.44 12.59
C THR A 16 -6.93 -9.92 12.70
N LYS A 17 -7.14 -8.93 13.56
CA LYS A 17 -8.35 -8.11 13.58
C LYS A 17 -8.00 -6.73 13.02
N ILE A 18 -8.67 -6.34 11.95
CA ILE A 18 -8.53 -5.04 11.30
C ILE A 18 -9.87 -4.34 11.41
N ASN A 19 -9.86 -3.07 11.84
CA ASN A 19 -11.02 -2.20 11.76
C ASN A 19 -10.62 -0.90 11.06
N VAL A 20 -11.53 -0.36 10.27
CA VAL A 20 -11.39 0.97 9.68
C VAL A 20 -12.69 1.72 9.92
N ASP A 21 -12.59 2.95 10.39
CA ASP A 21 -13.75 3.82 10.57
C ASP A 21 -13.96 4.77 9.37
N ASN A 22 -15.05 5.53 9.42
CA ASN A 22 -15.39 6.51 8.38
C ASN A 22 -14.48 7.76 8.39
N LEU A 23 -13.64 7.95 9.41
CA LEU A 23 -12.60 8.99 9.46
C LEU A 23 -11.27 8.48 8.88
N GLY A 24 -11.22 7.23 8.43
CA GLY A 24 -10.06 6.59 7.85
C GLY A 24 -9.02 6.17 8.90
N VAL A 25 -9.39 6.07 10.18
CA VAL A 25 -8.51 5.49 11.19
C VAL A 25 -8.56 3.97 11.05
N LEU A 26 -7.41 3.38 10.71
CA LEU A 26 -7.19 1.95 10.68
C LEU A 26 -6.54 1.52 11.99
N THR A 27 -7.15 0.54 12.65
CA THR A 27 -6.57 -0.16 13.79
C THR A 27 -6.35 -1.61 13.42
N MET A 28 -5.21 -2.16 13.80
CA MET A 28 -4.89 -3.57 13.59
C MET A 28 -4.32 -4.17 14.86
N GLN A 29 -4.82 -5.34 15.21
CA GLN A 29 -4.22 -6.23 16.21
C GLN A 29 -3.92 -7.56 15.53
N ALA A 30 -2.68 -8.02 15.64
CA ALA A 30 -2.24 -9.29 15.09
C ALA A 30 -1.53 -10.11 16.16
N ALA A 31 -1.78 -11.42 16.18
CA ALA A 31 -0.88 -12.36 16.82
C ALA A 31 -0.41 -13.37 15.78
N ILE A 32 0.91 -13.48 15.64
CA ILE A 32 1.57 -14.31 14.64
C ILE A 32 2.54 -15.21 15.38
N THR A 33 2.37 -16.52 15.22
CA THR A 33 3.31 -17.53 15.70
C THR A 33 4.00 -18.15 14.50
N GLY A 34 5.32 -18.32 14.60
CA GLY A 34 6.10 -18.92 13.53
C GLY A 34 7.40 -19.53 14.03
N LYS A 35 8.10 -20.20 13.11
CA LYS A 35 9.47 -20.67 13.33
C LYS A 35 10.43 -19.79 12.55
N SER A 36 11.51 -19.38 13.19
CA SER A 36 12.53 -18.55 12.57
C SER A 36 13.90 -19.16 12.73
N ARG A 37 14.75 -18.96 11.72
CA ARG A 37 16.15 -19.39 11.74
C ARG A 37 17.07 -18.18 11.62
N VAL A 38 17.91 -17.97 12.62
CA VAL A 38 18.90 -16.88 12.66
C VAL A 38 20.24 -17.46 13.10
N ASP A 39 21.30 -17.22 12.32
CA ASP A 39 22.66 -17.69 12.60
C ASP A 39 22.74 -19.19 12.96
N GLY A 40 22.00 -20.00 12.22
CA GLY A 40 21.91 -21.46 12.42
C GLY A 40 21.02 -21.93 13.57
N LYS A 41 20.54 -21.02 14.42
CA LYS A 41 19.61 -21.32 15.53
C LYS A 41 18.18 -21.25 15.05
N THR A 42 17.34 -22.17 15.52
CA THR A 42 15.90 -22.20 15.21
C THR A 42 15.11 -21.96 16.49
N ALA A 43 14.10 -21.09 16.45
CA ALA A 43 13.23 -20.81 17.59
C ALA A 43 11.79 -20.58 17.14
N ILE A 44 10.86 -20.77 18.08
CA ILE A 44 9.49 -20.31 17.94
C ILE A 44 9.45 -18.83 18.29
N VAL A 45 8.84 -18.03 17.42
CA VAL A 45 8.64 -16.61 17.61
C VAL A 45 7.15 -16.35 17.74
N ASN A 46 6.78 -15.59 18.76
CA ASN A 46 5.41 -15.09 18.96
C ASN A 46 5.45 -13.56 18.84
N LEU A 47 4.86 -13.04 17.77
CA LEU A 47 4.74 -11.63 17.49
C LEU A 47 3.31 -11.17 17.79
N ASN A 48 3.16 -10.36 18.84
CA ASN A 48 1.93 -9.62 19.12
C ASN A 48 2.14 -8.18 18.65
N TYR A 49 1.36 -7.75 17.67
CA TYR A 49 1.50 -6.46 17.03
C TYR A 49 0.21 -5.66 17.11
N THR A 50 0.32 -4.39 17.50
CA THR A 50 -0.78 -3.42 17.45
C THR A 50 -0.33 -2.23 16.61
N HIS A 51 -1.20 -1.80 15.73
CA HIS A 51 -0.95 -0.70 14.80
C HIS A 51 -2.16 0.22 14.74
N GLU A 52 -1.89 1.51 14.63
CA GLU A 52 -2.88 2.54 14.35
C GLU A 52 -2.29 3.50 13.32
N GLU A 53 -3.03 3.71 12.24
CA GLU A 53 -2.68 4.70 11.23
C GLU A 53 -3.93 5.35 10.65
N ASN A 54 -3.79 6.55 10.09
CA ASN A 54 -4.86 7.14 9.29
C ASN A 54 -4.57 6.89 7.80
N VAL A 55 -5.37 6.03 7.17
CA VAL A 55 -5.18 5.64 5.76
C VAL A 55 -5.41 6.80 4.80
N PHE A 56 -6.28 7.76 5.14
CA PHE A 56 -6.49 8.94 4.31
C PHE A 56 -5.28 9.89 4.35
N THR A 57 -4.65 10.03 5.52
CA THR A 57 -3.40 10.77 5.63
C THR A 57 -2.27 10.08 4.87
N LEU A 58 -2.17 8.76 4.95
CA LEU A 58 -1.19 7.99 4.19
C LEU A 58 -1.40 8.15 2.67
N TRP A 59 -2.62 8.05 2.16
CA TRP A 59 -2.88 8.22 0.72
C TRP A 59 -2.58 9.64 0.24
N ARG A 60 -2.85 10.65 1.07
CA ARG A 60 -2.46 12.03 0.77
C ARG A 60 -0.95 12.22 0.75
N SER A 61 -0.20 11.63 1.69
CA SER A 61 1.26 11.73 1.73
C SER A 61 1.92 11.02 0.54
N LEU A 62 1.32 9.91 0.08
CA LEU A 62 1.72 9.20 -1.13
C LEU A 62 1.25 9.87 -2.43
N ARG A 63 0.49 10.98 -2.33
CA ARG A 63 -0.16 11.68 -3.46
C ARG A 63 -0.93 10.74 -4.38
N PHE A 64 -1.52 9.69 -3.82
CA PHE A 64 -2.16 8.63 -4.61
C PHE A 64 -3.27 9.17 -5.51
N GLY A 65 -4.09 10.11 -5.02
CA GLY A 65 -5.16 10.75 -5.79
C GLY A 65 -4.66 11.52 -7.01
N ASP A 66 -3.69 12.43 -6.82
CA ASP A 66 -3.07 13.18 -7.91
C ASP A 66 -2.44 12.25 -8.95
N ASN A 67 -1.77 11.18 -8.49
CA ASN A 67 -1.12 10.21 -9.36
C ASN A 67 -2.14 9.42 -10.20
N LEU A 68 -3.26 9.01 -9.60
CA LEU A 68 -4.34 8.33 -10.31
C LEU A 68 -5.02 9.25 -11.33
N GLN A 69 -5.26 10.51 -10.96
CA GLN A 69 -5.85 11.50 -11.86
C GLN A 69 -4.96 11.73 -13.08
N ALA A 70 -3.67 12.00 -12.87
CA ALA A 70 -2.73 12.20 -13.97
C ALA A 70 -2.63 10.97 -14.88
N TRP A 71 -2.64 9.76 -14.30
CA TRP A 71 -2.66 8.52 -15.07
C TRP A 71 -3.95 8.39 -15.90
N LEU A 72 -5.12 8.69 -15.32
CA LEU A 72 -6.38 8.68 -16.05
C LEU A 72 -6.35 9.69 -17.20
N GLU A 73 -6.00 10.95 -16.95
CA GLU A 73 -5.90 12.00 -17.97
C GLU A 73 -5.01 11.58 -19.15
N GLN A 74 -3.88 10.92 -18.87
CA GLN A 74 -2.98 10.42 -19.91
C GLN A 74 -3.57 9.26 -20.74
N ASN A 75 -4.36 8.38 -20.13
CA ASN A 75 -4.85 7.15 -20.78
C ASN A 75 -6.30 7.24 -21.28
N THR A 76 -7.06 8.24 -20.82
CA THR A 76 -8.43 8.51 -21.26
C THR A 76 -8.52 9.78 -22.10
N ALA A 77 -7.40 10.42 -22.42
CA ALA A 77 -7.37 11.48 -23.43
C ALA A 77 -7.96 10.92 -24.72
N LEU A 78 -9.17 11.39 -25.05
CA LEU A 78 -9.78 11.09 -26.33
C LEU A 78 -8.81 11.58 -27.42
N PRO A 79 -8.62 10.83 -28.51
CA PRO A 79 -7.84 11.32 -29.63
C PRO A 79 -8.41 12.68 -30.04
N GLN A 80 -7.51 13.67 -30.17
CA GLN A 80 -7.87 15.01 -30.63
C GLN A 80 -8.78 14.86 -31.86
N PRO A 81 -9.97 15.48 -31.88
CA PRO A 81 -10.81 15.44 -33.07
C PRO A 81 -9.95 15.94 -34.24
N PRO A 82 -9.92 15.22 -35.39
CA PRO A 82 -9.09 15.64 -36.51
C PRO A 82 -9.42 17.08 -36.85
N CYS A 83 -8.39 17.93 -37.00
CA CYS A 83 -8.54 19.34 -37.34
C CYS A 83 -9.53 19.45 -38.51
N ARG A 84 -10.67 20.12 -38.28
CA ARG A 84 -11.60 20.44 -39.37
C ARG A 84 -10.85 21.40 -40.29
N LYS A 85 -10.84 21.08 -41.58
CA LYS A 85 -10.05 21.68 -42.67
C LYS A 85 -10.14 23.22 -42.86
N ASP A 86 -10.82 23.97 -42.00
CA ASP A 86 -11.10 25.39 -42.21
C ASP A 86 -10.53 26.37 -41.17
N LYS A 87 -9.68 25.92 -40.22
CA LYS A 87 -8.88 26.84 -39.40
C LYS A 87 -7.50 26.27 -39.12
N ASP A 88 -6.48 27.08 -39.43
CA ASP A 88 -5.06 26.81 -39.17
C ASP A 88 -4.85 26.28 -37.74
N CYS A 89 -4.55 24.99 -37.66
CA CYS A 89 -3.91 24.41 -36.48
C CYS A 89 -2.40 24.73 -36.66
N GLU A 90 -1.90 25.79 -36.03
CA GLU A 90 -0.44 25.98 -35.94
C GLU A 90 0.16 24.84 -35.12
N ASP A 91 1.03 24.04 -35.76
CA ASP A 91 1.85 23.03 -35.10
C ASP A 91 2.89 23.71 -34.20
N LYS A 92 2.89 23.36 -32.91
CA LYS A 92 4.03 23.56 -32.00
C LYS A 92 4.26 22.32 -31.17
#